data_AF-E8ZHY6-F1
#
_entry.id   AF-E8ZHY6-F1
#
_cell.length_a   1.000
_cell.length_b   1.000
_cell.length_c   1.000
_cell.angle_alpha   90.00
_cell.angle_beta   90.00
_cell.angle_gamma   90.00
#
_symmetry.space_group_name_H-M   'P 1'
#
loop_
_entity.id
_entity.type
_entity.pdbx_description
1 polymer ?
#
loop_
_entity_poly.entity_id
_entity_poly.type
_entity_poly.pdbx_seq_one_letter_code
_entity_poly.pdbx_strand_id
1 'polypeptide(L)'
;MKLLSYSPLGGSIKGIAFVTVVGGAVAIAVTHNNPWREYFYPATGDFYVPESIYKTNASFFNNSSENKAYSSVLRERSSSIFLNLDGEKGVDAVKRINDYTLKISMPCDSGTAWILDYVIPEGNKYPTKWFIATNVHVISNLRFASNPYNQILPIPLEQTQYLQKQYGHLYENMDPASEAACRATRYGFSSINLFRESTPTTSETNATVYYTTIKEPKLFYAAINFLGYRYSDRGKAWRNDNYYKDFAVLEIDFQSEDHARKITDNFYDKYGKASDKHAPLNIFDEELMAKYSSQELDKSNTNYYISGYPVVQRGDYTRFTNLDSFSQRASVLSYAHDSISIKNAHGDSIRGMVDVYEIDKAHKNTATIWQGQKLYNWGYNYLIENVHMRGGASGSLTVDKEGNVLGLYRMHDSSRNLGFIEPLRSNGLYIDSKVILPKYDLIKGAAGQTNSYKQQLDRYYPDSSTFLKSRNWNI
;
A
#
# COMPACT_ATOMS: atom_id res chain seq x y z
N MET A 1 -11.85 21.92 -29.69
CA MET A 1 -11.35 20.94 -28.69
C MET A 1 -10.04 20.36 -29.24
N LYS A 2 -8.87 20.80 -28.77
CA LYS A 2 -7.58 20.25 -29.24
C LYS A 2 -7.33 18.93 -28.49
N LEU A 3 -7.44 17.81 -29.20
CA LEU A 3 -6.97 16.50 -28.72
C LEU A 3 -5.46 16.59 -28.51
N LEU A 4 -5.02 16.50 -27.26
CA LEU A 4 -3.60 16.52 -26.89
C LEU A 4 -3.09 15.07 -26.89
N SER A 5 -2.22 14.75 -27.84
CA SER A 5 -1.49 13.49 -27.94
C SER A 5 -0.26 13.51 -27.01
N TYR A 6 -0.04 12.45 -26.24
CA TYR A 6 1.18 12.26 -25.43
C TYR A 6 2.08 11.19 -26.04
N SER A 7 3.41 11.39 -26.08
CA SER A 7 4.39 10.42 -26.57
C SER A 7 4.98 9.59 -25.41
N PRO A 8 4.79 8.27 -25.37
CA PRO A 8 5.30 7.40 -24.30
C PRO A 8 6.78 6.96 -24.49
N LEU A 9 7.51 7.59 -25.42
CA LEU A 9 8.93 7.35 -25.63
C LEU A 9 9.74 8.12 -24.59
N GLY A 10 9.93 7.50 -23.42
CA GLY A 10 10.77 8.04 -22.35
C GLY A 10 12.21 8.30 -22.81
N GLY A 11 12.69 9.52 -22.59
CA GLY A 11 14.08 9.90 -22.82
C GLY A 11 15.05 9.07 -21.97
N SER A 12 16.22 8.76 -22.53
CA SER A 12 17.31 8.08 -21.83
C SER A 12 17.76 8.86 -20.60
N ILE A 13 17.96 8.19 -19.46
CA ILE A 13 18.32 8.82 -18.18
C ILE A 13 19.77 8.56 -17.82
N LYS A 14 20.46 9.63 -17.41
CA LYS A 14 21.43 9.58 -16.31
C LYS A 14 20.74 10.12 -15.05
N GLY A 15 20.70 9.31 -13.97
CA GLY A 15 20.26 9.71 -12.62
C GLY A 15 18.75 9.61 -12.33
N ILE A 16 18.33 8.58 -11.59
CA ILE A 16 17.04 8.55 -10.91
C ILE A 16 17.25 9.11 -9.49
N ALA A 17 16.47 10.12 -9.10
CA ALA A 17 16.55 10.73 -7.78
C ALA A 17 15.28 10.41 -6.98
N PHE A 18 15.34 9.35 -6.18
CA PHE A 18 14.26 9.01 -5.24
C PHE A 18 14.31 9.94 -4.03
N VAL A 19 13.22 10.66 -3.79
CA VAL A 19 13.02 11.39 -2.53
C VAL A 19 12.10 10.54 -1.66
N THR A 20 12.68 9.66 -0.84
CA THR A 20 12.02 9.24 0.39
C THR A 20 12.43 10.20 1.49
N VAL A 21 11.47 10.97 2.01
CA VAL A 21 11.67 11.69 3.26
C VAL A 21 11.50 10.65 4.35
N VAL A 22 12.60 9.97 4.71
CA VAL A 22 12.73 9.41 6.05
C VAL A 22 12.63 10.62 6.97
N GLY A 23 11.54 10.73 7.74
CA GLY A 23 11.35 11.78 8.73
C GLY A 23 12.63 11.97 9.53
N GLY A 24 13.07 13.22 9.67
CA GLY A 24 14.40 13.60 10.14
C GLY A 24 14.89 12.81 11.34
N ALA A 25 15.71 11.79 11.08
CA ALA A 25 16.66 11.23 12.00
C ALA A 25 17.90 10.89 11.19
N VAL A 26 18.96 11.67 11.38
CA VAL A 26 20.31 11.29 10.96
C VAL A 26 20.64 9.99 11.67
N ALA A 27 20.45 8.86 11.00
CA ALA A 27 21.01 7.60 11.43
C ALA A 27 22.51 7.64 11.11
N ILE A 28 23.33 7.94 12.12
CA ILE A 28 24.79 7.75 12.04
C ILE A 28 25.01 6.24 11.99
N ALA A 29 25.06 5.69 10.78
CA ALA A 29 25.52 4.33 10.56
C ALA A 29 27.05 4.31 10.72
N VAL A 30 27.52 3.91 11.91
CA VAL A 30 28.92 3.54 12.11
C VAL A 30 29.16 2.29 11.28
N THR A 31 29.92 2.43 10.20
CA THR A 31 30.34 1.33 9.34
C THR A 31 31.36 0.47 10.09
N HIS A 32 30.97 -0.75 10.46
CA HIS A 32 31.93 -1.82 10.70
C HIS A 32 31.95 -2.72 9.47
N ASN A 33 33.04 -2.57 8.70
CA ASN A 33 33.38 -3.45 7.60
C ASN A 33 33.58 -4.87 8.13
N ASN A 34 32.83 -5.83 7.61
CA ASN A 34 33.22 -7.23 7.68
C ASN A 34 33.09 -7.84 6.28
N PRO A 35 34.19 -8.31 5.66
CA PRO A 35 34.20 -8.65 4.24
C PRO A 35 34.04 -10.16 4.04
N TRP A 36 32.82 -10.66 3.78
CA TRP A 36 32.66 -12.02 3.26
C TRP A 36 31.52 -12.12 2.23
N ARG A 37 31.95 -12.08 0.96
CA ARG A 37 31.38 -12.66 -0.27
C ARG A 37 29.86 -12.90 -0.31
N GLU A 38 29.15 -11.97 -0.95
CA GLU A 38 27.82 -12.21 -1.52
C GLU A 38 27.95 -12.83 -2.91
N TYR A 39 27.41 -14.04 -3.09
CA TYR A 39 27.17 -14.62 -4.40
C TYR A 39 25.99 -13.89 -5.05
N PHE A 40 26.26 -13.29 -6.21
CA PHE A 40 25.29 -12.60 -7.06
C PHE A 40 24.32 -13.60 -7.72
N TYR A 41 23.02 -13.32 -7.63
CA TYR A 41 22.00 -13.79 -8.58
C TYR A 41 21.03 -12.63 -8.93
N PRO A 42 20.51 -12.56 -10.17
CA PRO A 42 19.58 -11.52 -10.62
C PRO A 42 18.13 -11.73 -10.13
N ALA A 43 17.30 -10.68 -10.17
CA ALA A 43 15.94 -10.61 -9.60
C ALA A 43 14.84 -11.46 -10.25
N THR A 44 15.13 -12.17 -11.35
CA THR A 44 14.37 -13.38 -11.71
C THR A 44 14.95 -14.55 -10.92
N GLY A 45 14.73 -14.56 -9.61
CA GLY A 45 15.31 -15.60 -8.77
C GLY A 45 14.64 -16.94 -9.05
N ASP A 46 15.43 -17.94 -9.42
CA ASP A 46 15.05 -19.35 -9.42
C ASP A 46 14.76 -19.80 -7.98
N PHE A 47 13.68 -19.28 -7.38
CA PHE A 47 13.24 -19.65 -6.05
C PHE A 47 12.31 -20.85 -6.15
N TYR A 48 12.69 -21.90 -5.44
CA TYR A 48 11.80 -23.03 -5.19
C TYR A 48 10.90 -22.66 -4.01
N VAL A 49 9.67 -23.13 -4.05
CA VAL A 49 8.58 -22.57 -3.24
C VAL A 49 8.34 -23.41 -2.00
N PRO A 50 7.91 -22.80 -0.88
CA PRO A 50 7.46 -23.57 0.27
C PRO A 50 6.44 -24.62 -0.12
N GLU A 51 6.51 -25.75 0.59
CA GLU A 51 5.68 -26.93 0.34
C GLU A 51 4.18 -26.64 0.32
N SER A 52 3.74 -25.62 1.06
CA SER A 52 2.35 -25.16 1.07
C SER A 52 1.85 -24.69 -0.30
N ILE A 53 2.72 -24.18 -1.19
CA ILE A 53 2.30 -23.59 -2.47
C ILE A 53 2.29 -24.65 -3.58
N TYR A 54 3.36 -25.42 -3.78
CA TYR A 54 3.42 -26.37 -4.89
C TYR A 54 2.44 -27.55 -4.72
N LYS A 55 2.10 -27.92 -3.47
CA LYS A 55 1.11 -28.99 -3.22
C LYS A 55 -0.34 -28.55 -3.45
N THR A 56 -0.62 -27.25 -3.38
CA THR A 56 -1.99 -26.71 -3.37
C THR A 56 -2.36 -25.94 -4.63
N ASN A 57 -1.42 -25.72 -5.54
CA ASN A 57 -1.64 -24.94 -6.77
C ASN A 57 -1.25 -25.75 -8.01
N ALA A 58 -2.24 -26.31 -8.73
CA ALA A 58 -2.02 -27.09 -9.94
C ALA A 58 -1.36 -26.27 -11.08
N SER A 59 -1.63 -24.96 -11.15
CA SER A 59 -1.00 -24.05 -12.12
C SER A 59 0.45 -23.67 -11.75
N PHE A 60 1.00 -24.21 -10.66
CA PHE A 60 2.35 -23.87 -10.20
C PHE A 60 3.45 -24.27 -11.19
N PHE A 61 3.25 -25.33 -11.97
CA PHE A 61 4.27 -25.79 -12.91
C PHE A 61 4.50 -24.78 -14.04
N ASN A 62 3.44 -24.22 -14.59
CA ASN A 62 3.48 -23.16 -15.58
C ASN A 62 2.10 -22.49 -15.68
N ASN A 63 2.03 -21.18 -15.51
CA ASN A 63 0.81 -20.39 -15.70
C ASN A 63 1.01 -19.18 -16.62
N SER A 64 2.04 -19.21 -17.46
CA SER A 64 2.37 -18.11 -18.37
C SER A 64 1.19 -17.71 -19.27
N SER A 65 0.37 -18.67 -19.70
CA SER A 65 -0.83 -18.42 -20.51
C SER A 65 -1.98 -17.74 -19.76
N GLU A 66 -2.02 -17.82 -18.42
CA GLU A 66 -3.00 -17.11 -17.59
C GLU A 66 -2.66 -15.62 -17.47
N ASN A 67 -1.39 -15.26 -17.69
CA ASN A 67 -0.90 -13.88 -17.69
C ASN A 67 -0.95 -13.33 -19.12
N LYS A 68 -2.05 -12.63 -19.46
CA LYS A 68 -2.28 -12.10 -20.80
C LYS A 68 -1.21 -11.11 -21.23
N ALA A 69 -0.78 -10.20 -20.35
CA ALA A 69 0.27 -9.24 -20.69
C ALA A 69 1.58 -9.97 -21.00
N TYR A 70 1.99 -10.89 -20.13
CA TYR A 70 3.24 -11.64 -20.26
C TYR A 70 3.27 -12.54 -21.51
N SER A 71 2.18 -13.22 -21.84
CA SER A 71 2.12 -14.17 -22.98
C SER A 71 1.90 -13.50 -24.33
N SER A 72 1.61 -12.20 -24.37
CA SER A 72 1.27 -11.48 -25.59
C SER A 72 2.44 -10.68 -26.18
N VAL A 73 2.52 -10.64 -27.51
CA VAL A 73 3.48 -9.82 -28.26
C VAL A 73 3.05 -8.35 -28.27
N LEU A 74 3.98 -7.43 -28.02
CA LEU A 74 3.79 -6.00 -28.32
C LEU A 74 4.16 -5.75 -29.78
N ARG A 75 3.18 -5.81 -30.69
CA ARG A 75 3.43 -5.72 -32.14
C ARG A 75 3.95 -4.35 -32.55
N GLU A 76 3.34 -3.30 -31.99
CA GLU A 76 3.71 -1.93 -32.24
C GLU A 76 3.51 -1.12 -30.95
N ARG A 77 4.57 -0.43 -30.53
CA ARG A 77 4.52 0.49 -29.40
C ARG A 77 3.83 1.78 -29.84
N SER A 78 2.81 2.19 -29.10
CA SER A 78 2.05 3.39 -29.42
C SER A 78 2.98 4.61 -29.46
N SER A 79 3.01 5.31 -30.59
CA SER A 79 3.75 6.58 -30.73
C SER A 79 3.06 7.73 -29.99
N SER A 80 1.73 7.62 -29.83
CA SER A 80 0.98 8.50 -28.95
C SER A 80 -0.26 7.85 -28.36
N ILE A 81 -0.67 8.34 -27.18
CA ILE A 81 -1.91 7.94 -26.51
C ILE A 81 -2.78 9.17 -26.33
N PHE A 82 -4.06 9.04 -26.69
CA PHE A 82 -5.06 10.07 -26.42
C PHE A 82 -5.61 9.85 -25.02
N LEU A 83 -5.39 10.81 -24.14
CA LEU A 83 -5.91 10.75 -22.77
C LEU A 83 -7.43 10.91 -22.78
N ASN A 84 -8.12 10.00 -22.09
CA ASN A 84 -9.56 10.11 -21.87
C ASN A 84 -9.85 11.19 -20.81
N LEU A 85 -10.88 11.99 -21.05
CA LEU A 85 -11.46 12.87 -20.04
C LEU A 85 -12.64 12.14 -19.43
N ASP A 86 -12.51 11.69 -18.19
CA ASP A 86 -13.59 10.92 -17.54
C ASP A 86 -14.70 11.80 -16.95
N GLY A 87 -14.50 13.13 -16.94
CA GLY A 87 -15.51 14.11 -16.51
C GLY A 87 -16.06 13.79 -15.12
N GLU A 88 -17.39 13.75 -15.00
CA GLU A 88 -18.08 13.46 -13.74
C GLU A 88 -17.67 12.14 -13.10
N LYS A 89 -17.37 11.10 -13.90
CA LYS A 89 -16.93 9.80 -13.35
C LYS A 89 -15.61 9.92 -12.60
N GLY A 90 -14.69 10.74 -13.11
CA GLY A 90 -13.41 11.00 -12.44
C GLY A 90 -13.59 11.76 -11.12
N VAL A 91 -14.46 12.77 -11.13
CA VAL A 91 -14.83 13.52 -9.91
C VAL A 91 -15.47 12.59 -8.88
N ASP A 92 -16.36 11.69 -9.30
CA ASP A 92 -17.03 10.75 -8.41
C ASP A 92 -16.09 9.66 -7.89
N ALA A 93 -15.12 9.22 -8.69
CA ALA A 93 -14.04 8.36 -8.20
C ALA A 93 -13.25 9.06 -7.09
N VAL A 94 -12.83 10.31 -7.28
CA VAL A 94 -12.13 11.09 -6.25
C VAL A 94 -12.97 11.26 -4.98
N LYS A 95 -14.28 11.56 -5.10
CA LYS A 95 -15.18 11.64 -3.93
C LYS A 95 -15.26 10.31 -3.18
N ARG A 96 -15.38 9.18 -3.90
CA ARG A 96 -15.39 7.85 -3.28
C ARG A 96 -14.08 7.54 -2.56
N ILE A 97 -12.92 7.77 -3.19
CA ILE A 97 -11.63 7.58 -2.50
C ILE A 97 -11.54 8.48 -1.28
N ASN A 98 -11.99 9.73 -1.41
CA ASN A 98 -12.03 10.66 -0.29
C ASN A 98 -12.80 10.05 0.86
N ASP A 99 -13.96 9.41 0.69
CA ASP A 99 -14.69 8.77 1.81
C ASP A 99 -13.87 7.71 2.59
N TYR A 100 -12.92 7.05 1.95
CA TYR A 100 -12.06 6.04 2.58
C TYR A 100 -10.81 6.62 3.24
N THR A 101 -10.30 7.74 2.72
CA THR A 101 -8.96 8.27 3.04
C THR A 101 -8.90 8.96 4.40
N LEU A 102 -7.89 8.63 5.21
CA LEU A 102 -7.60 9.21 6.51
C LEU A 102 -6.15 9.68 6.55
N LYS A 103 -5.85 10.72 7.34
CA LYS A 103 -4.47 11.01 7.72
C LYS A 103 -4.16 10.22 8.98
N ILE A 104 -3.01 9.56 9.01
CA ILE A 104 -2.44 9.00 10.23
C ILE A 104 -1.23 9.83 10.65
N SER A 105 -1.25 10.38 11.87
CA SER A 105 -0.07 11.00 12.47
C SER A 105 0.44 10.13 13.59
N MET A 106 1.73 9.87 13.55
CA MET A 106 2.49 9.17 14.57
C MET A 106 3.53 10.12 15.15
N PRO A 107 4.17 9.76 16.27
CA PRO A 107 5.35 10.46 16.73
C PRO A 107 6.42 10.47 15.63
N CYS A 108 6.95 11.65 15.31
CA CYS A 108 7.96 11.91 14.27
C CYS A 108 7.51 11.76 12.80
N ASP A 109 6.33 11.20 12.53
CA ASP A 109 5.97 10.81 11.17
C ASP A 109 4.48 10.95 10.88
N SER A 110 4.11 10.99 9.61
CA SER A 110 2.71 10.95 9.21
C SER A 110 2.58 10.31 7.84
N GLY A 111 1.45 9.66 7.61
CA GLY A 111 1.12 9.05 6.34
C GLY A 111 -0.35 9.20 6.01
N THR A 112 -0.73 8.51 4.95
CA THR A 112 -2.11 8.28 4.58
C THR A 112 -2.50 6.89 5.03
N ALA A 113 -3.74 6.76 5.49
CA ALA A 113 -4.37 5.50 5.82
C ALA A 113 -5.77 5.47 5.21
N TRP A 114 -6.45 4.33 5.27
CA TRP A 114 -7.80 4.20 4.74
C TRP A 114 -8.61 3.15 5.48
N ILE A 115 -9.93 3.29 5.38
CA ILE A 115 -10.90 2.38 5.97
C ILE A 115 -10.95 1.08 5.17
N LEU A 116 -10.46 -0.03 5.72
CA LEU A 116 -10.54 -1.35 5.08
C LEU A 116 -11.81 -2.11 5.46
N ASP A 117 -12.09 -2.20 6.76
CA ASP A 117 -13.18 -3.00 7.31
C ASP A 117 -13.58 -2.46 8.70
N TYR A 118 -14.67 -2.97 9.27
CA TYR A 118 -15.10 -2.71 10.63
C TYR A 118 -15.99 -3.82 11.13
N VAL A 119 -16.04 -4.00 12.46
CA VAL A 119 -16.96 -4.95 13.08
C VAL A 119 -18.35 -4.33 13.15
N ILE A 120 -19.33 -4.99 12.52
CA ILE A 120 -20.73 -4.56 12.54
C ILE A 120 -21.28 -4.83 13.94
N PRO A 121 -21.75 -3.79 14.67
CA PRO A 121 -22.27 -3.98 16.02
C PRO A 121 -23.67 -4.61 15.98
N GLU A 122 -24.07 -5.22 17.09
CA GLU A 122 -25.44 -5.68 17.26
C GLU A 122 -26.42 -4.51 17.43
N GLY A 123 -27.61 -4.64 16.83
CA GLY A 123 -28.66 -3.62 16.89
C GLY A 123 -28.39 -2.37 16.05
N ASN A 124 -28.95 -1.23 16.46
CA ASN A 124 -28.88 0.04 15.71
C ASN A 124 -27.69 0.94 16.08
N LYS A 125 -26.57 0.35 16.50
CA LYS A 125 -25.37 1.09 16.94
C LYS A 125 -24.42 1.40 15.78
N TYR A 126 -23.56 2.40 15.96
CA TYR A 126 -22.44 2.68 15.07
C TYR A 126 -21.20 1.85 15.47
N PRO A 127 -20.42 1.31 14.50
CA PRO A 127 -19.21 0.56 14.81
C PRO A 127 -18.14 1.42 15.49
N THR A 128 -17.55 0.90 16.56
CA THR A 128 -16.41 1.54 17.26
C THR A 128 -15.09 0.81 17.02
N LYS A 129 -15.12 -0.42 16.50
CA LYS A 129 -13.93 -1.20 16.13
C LYS A 129 -13.74 -1.20 14.62
N TRP A 130 -12.60 -0.68 14.19
CA TRP A 130 -12.28 -0.46 12.77
C TRP A 130 -10.91 -1.04 12.42
N PHE A 131 -10.79 -1.48 11.17
CA PHE A 131 -9.54 -1.95 10.57
C PHE A 131 -9.08 -0.91 9.56
N ILE A 132 -7.98 -0.22 9.90
CA ILE A 132 -7.43 0.89 9.14
C ILE A 132 -6.14 0.43 8.46
N ALA A 133 -6.11 0.48 7.13
CA ALA A 133 -5.00 0.02 6.32
C ALA A 133 -4.07 1.16 5.90
N THR A 134 -2.80 0.84 5.67
CA THR A 134 -1.75 1.78 5.24
C THR A 134 -0.55 1.00 4.69
N ASN A 135 0.52 1.68 4.28
CA ASN A 135 1.79 1.04 3.95
C ASN A 135 2.52 0.56 5.23
N VAL A 136 3.31 -0.52 5.12
CA VAL A 136 4.16 -1.01 6.21
C VAL A 136 5.18 0.04 6.60
N HIS A 137 5.80 0.71 5.63
CA HIS A 137 6.85 1.69 5.93
C HIS A 137 6.32 2.89 6.71
N VAL A 138 5.06 3.27 6.54
CA VAL A 138 4.40 4.36 7.29
C VAL A 138 4.42 4.04 8.78
N ILE A 139 4.13 2.81 9.18
CA ILE A 139 4.06 2.40 10.59
C ILE A 139 5.34 1.74 11.11
N SER A 140 6.43 1.77 10.33
CA SER A 140 7.69 1.06 10.65
C SER A 140 8.39 1.57 11.91
N ASN A 141 8.08 2.78 12.37
CA ASN A 141 8.61 3.37 13.61
C ASN A 141 7.61 3.34 14.77
N LEU A 142 6.40 2.83 14.55
CA LEU A 142 5.35 2.80 15.57
C LEU A 142 5.66 1.72 16.61
N ARG A 143 5.60 2.06 17.89
CA ARG A 143 5.67 1.09 18.98
C ARG A 143 4.30 0.49 19.24
N PHE A 144 4.21 -0.78 19.60
CA PHE A 144 2.95 -1.39 20.01
C PHE A 144 3.04 -1.82 21.47
N ALA A 145 2.05 -1.43 22.28
CA ALA A 145 1.97 -1.76 23.70
C ALA A 145 1.51 -3.21 23.94
N SER A 146 0.91 -3.84 22.93
CA SER A 146 0.43 -5.22 22.95
C SER A 146 0.61 -5.90 21.59
N ASN A 147 0.58 -7.23 21.58
CA ASN A 147 0.63 -8.04 20.36
C ASN A 147 -0.41 -9.19 20.38
N PRO A 148 -1.70 -8.88 20.53
CA PRO A 148 -2.72 -9.93 20.68
C PRO A 148 -2.85 -10.83 19.44
N TYR A 149 -2.41 -10.36 18.28
CA TYR A 149 -2.53 -11.06 17.00
C TYR A 149 -1.26 -11.80 16.57
N ASN A 150 -0.28 -11.92 17.46
CA ASN A 150 0.99 -12.61 17.23
C ASN A 150 1.69 -12.14 15.93
N GLN A 151 1.64 -10.85 15.65
CA GLN A 151 2.32 -10.26 14.49
C GLN A 151 3.80 -10.03 14.78
N ILE A 152 4.62 -10.03 13.74
CA ILE A 152 5.98 -9.52 13.84
C ILE A 152 5.84 -8.00 13.97
N LEU A 153 6.05 -7.45 15.16
CA LEU A 153 5.98 -6.01 15.40
C LEU A 153 7.20 -5.28 14.83
N PRO A 154 7.11 -4.00 14.42
CA PRO A 154 8.27 -3.25 13.93
C PRO A 154 9.36 -3.04 14.98
N ILE A 155 8.95 -2.96 16.25
CA ILE A 155 9.82 -2.83 17.41
C ILE A 155 9.40 -3.91 18.42
N PRO A 156 10.34 -4.67 19.02
CA PRO A 156 10.00 -5.74 19.96
C PRO A 156 9.09 -5.27 21.11
N LEU A 157 8.10 -6.12 21.43
CA LEU A 157 7.11 -5.82 22.47
C LEU A 157 7.76 -5.57 23.83
N GLU A 158 8.70 -6.44 24.22
CA GLU A 158 9.42 -6.38 25.49
C GLU A 158 10.16 -5.05 25.66
N GLN A 159 10.78 -4.54 24.59
CA GLN A 159 11.46 -3.25 24.62
C GLN A 159 10.47 -2.11 24.87
N THR A 160 9.30 -2.15 24.23
CA THR A 160 8.26 -1.13 24.41
C THR A 160 7.70 -1.17 25.83
N GLN A 161 7.35 -2.35 26.34
CA GLN A 161 6.83 -2.54 27.70
C GLN A 161 7.84 -2.11 28.77
N TYR A 162 9.13 -2.44 28.58
CA TYR A 162 10.20 -1.99 29.46
C TYR A 162 10.25 -0.45 29.55
N LEU A 163 10.28 0.23 28.40
CA LEU A 163 10.35 1.69 28.34
C LEU A 163 9.10 2.36 28.94
N GLN A 164 7.91 1.83 28.65
CA GLN A 164 6.66 2.34 29.23
C GLN A 164 6.62 2.19 30.74
N LYS A 165 7.10 1.06 31.28
CA LYS A 165 7.21 0.86 32.74
C LYS A 165 8.16 1.86 33.39
N GLN A 166 9.27 2.21 32.73
CA GLN A 166 10.27 3.14 33.28
C GLN A 166 9.86 4.60 33.13
N TYR A 167 9.25 4.96 32.00
CA TYR A 167 9.12 6.35 31.58
C TYR A 167 7.70 6.79 31.20
N GLY A 168 6.67 5.93 31.36
CA GLY A 168 5.28 6.20 30.99
C GLY A 168 4.74 7.54 31.48
N HIS A 169 5.07 7.89 32.72
CA HIS A 169 4.67 9.13 33.39
C HIS A 169 5.18 10.41 32.69
N LEU A 170 6.24 10.33 31.87
CA LEU A 170 6.83 11.50 31.18
C LEU A 170 6.00 12.00 29.99
N TYR A 171 5.03 11.22 29.53
CA TYR A 171 4.26 11.52 28.33
C TYR A 171 2.77 11.19 28.48
N GLU A 172 2.28 11.17 29.72
CA GLU A 172 0.84 11.12 29.99
C GLU A 172 0.15 12.31 29.30
N ASN A 173 -0.83 12.01 28.43
CA ASN A 173 -1.62 12.99 27.68
C ASN A 173 -0.84 13.81 26.64
N MET A 174 0.29 13.32 26.18
CA MET A 174 1.05 13.93 25.08
C MET A 174 0.31 13.77 23.74
N ASP A 175 0.21 14.86 22.98
CA ASP A 175 -0.31 14.84 21.61
C ASP A 175 0.70 14.14 20.66
N PRO A 176 0.32 13.06 19.96
CA PRO A 176 1.15 12.38 18.97
C PRO A 176 1.76 13.26 17.88
N ALA A 177 1.11 14.37 17.51
CA ALA A 177 1.63 15.29 16.48
C ALA A 177 2.71 16.26 17.00
N SER A 178 2.90 16.32 18.33
CA SER A 178 3.83 17.25 18.97
C SER A 178 5.30 16.85 18.78
N GLU A 179 6.22 17.80 18.97
CA GLU A 179 7.65 17.51 18.86
C GLU A 179 8.16 16.73 20.07
N ALA A 180 7.52 16.99 21.22
CA ALA A 180 7.72 16.23 22.43
C ALA A 180 7.38 14.75 22.19
N ALA A 181 6.30 14.44 21.48
CA ALA A 181 5.94 13.07 21.11
C ALA A 181 7.04 12.39 20.31
N CYS A 182 7.60 13.08 19.32
CA CYS A 182 8.70 12.53 18.54
C CYS A 182 9.90 12.16 19.43
N ARG A 183 10.30 13.02 20.36
CA ARG A 183 11.37 12.71 21.33
C ARG A 183 10.96 11.59 22.29
N ALA A 184 9.70 11.54 22.69
CA ALA A 184 9.16 10.57 23.65
C ALA A 184 9.12 9.14 23.11
N THR A 185 9.24 8.93 21.80
CA THR A 185 9.40 7.59 21.20
C THR A 185 10.60 6.83 21.78
N ARG A 186 11.67 7.53 22.18
CA ARG A 186 12.86 6.94 22.82
C ARG A 186 12.56 6.44 24.23
N TYR A 187 11.49 6.95 24.84
CA TYR A 187 11.01 6.59 26.16
C TYR A 187 9.78 5.66 26.12
N GLY A 188 9.44 5.10 24.95
CA GLY A 188 8.37 4.11 24.83
C GLY A 188 6.99 4.68 24.50
N PHE A 189 6.88 5.99 24.23
CA PHE A 189 5.61 6.59 23.81
C PHE A 189 5.10 5.93 22.52
N SER A 190 3.84 5.53 22.55
CA SER A 190 3.08 5.05 21.40
C SER A 190 1.68 5.60 21.50
N SER A 191 1.27 6.37 20.51
CA SER A 191 -0.10 6.81 20.30
C SER A 191 -0.17 7.38 18.90
N ILE A 192 -1.33 7.32 18.27
CA ILE A 192 -1.54 7.89 16.94
C ILE A 192 -2.72 8.85 16.97
N ASN A 193 -2.72 9.80 16.05
CA ASN A 193 -3.90 10.59 15.75
C ASN A 193 -4.42 10.19 14.37
N LEU A 194 -5.74 10.02 14.26
CA LEU A 194 -6.42 9.96 12.98
C LEU A 194 -7.03 11.32 12.69
N PHE A 195 -6.85 11.82 11.47
CA PHE A 195 -7.47 13.07 11.02
C PHE A 195 -8.31 12.86 9.78
N ARG A 196 -9.32 13.71 9.69
CA ARG A 196 -10.27 13.79 8.60
C ARG A 196 -10.59 15.25 8.33
N GLU A 197 -10.48 15.66 7.08
CA GLU A 197 -11.01 16.95 6.63
C GLU A 197 -12.50 16.80 6.34
N SER A 198 -13.35 17.69 6.87
CA SER A 198 -14.76 17.77 6.51
C SER A 198 -14.87 18.15 5.03
N THR A 199 -15.64 17.40 4.26
CA THR A 199 -16.02 17.84 2.92
C THR A 199 -16.78 19.16 3.06
N PRO A 200 -16.36 20.28 2.44
CA PRO A 200 -17.09 21.53 2.55
C PRO A 200 -18.51 21.31 2.04
N THR A 201 -19.52 21.46 2.91
CA THR A 201 -20.86 21.79 2.43
C THR A 201 -20.74 23.14 1.72
N THR A 202 -21.41 23.29 0.58
CA THR A 202 -21.24 24.35 -0.44
C THR A 202 -21.35 25.81 0.02
N SER A 203 -21.35 26.09 1.33
CA SER A 203 -21.44 27.40 1.97
C SER A 203 -20.32 27.70 2.98
N GLU A 204 -19.41 26.76 3.30
CA GLU A 204 -18.34 27.00 4.28
C GLU A 204 -16.98 27.14 3.59
N THR A 205 -16.35 28.31 3.74
CA THR A 205 -15.03 28.61 3.17
C THR A 205 -13.86 27.99 3.96
N ASN A 206 -14.13 27.38 5.12
CA ASN A 206 -13.12 26.78 5.99
C ASN A 206 -13.44 25.29 6.19
N ALA A 207 -12.57 24.40 5.73
CA ALA A 207 -12.70 22.98 6.02
C ALA A 207 -12.46 22.73 7.52
N THR A 208 -13.40 22.07 8.19
CA THR A 208 -13.25 21.63 9.58
C THR A 208 -12.42 20.36 9.62
N VAL A 209 -11.33 20.34 10.39
CA VAL A 209 -10.53 19.13 10.59
C VAL A 209 -10.98 18.44 11.87
N TYR A 210 -11.50 17.22 11.74
CA TYR A 210 -11.79 16.35 12.87
C TYR A 210 -10.58 15.46 13.15
N TYR A 211 -10.23 15.30 14.42
CA TYR A 211 -9.19 14.37 14.84
C TYR A 211 -9.54 13.66 16.14
N THR A 212 -8.95 12.49 16.34
CA THR A 212 -9.02 11.77 17.61
C THR A 212 -7.68 11.09 17.89
N THR A 213 -7.34 11.02 19.18
CA THR A 213 -6.13 10.34 19.65
C THR A 213 -6.46 8.89 20.01
N ILE A 214 -5.81 7.97 19.33
CA ILE A 214 -5.88 6.53 19.59
C ILE A 214 -4.60 6.15 20.35
N LYS A 215 -4.74 5.96 21.66
CA LYS A 215 -3.59 5.76 22.55
C LYS A 215 -2.90 4.41 22.37
N GLU A 216 -3.60 3.37 21.90
CA GLU A 216 -3.02 2.02 21.75
C GLU A 216 -3.57 1.28 20.53
N PRO A 217 -3.14 1.60 19.31
CA PRO A 217 -3.48 0.79 18.14
C PRO A 217 -2.85 -0.60 18.27
N LYS A 218 -3.47 -1.61 17.65
CA LYS A 218 -2.90 -2.96 17.57
C LYS A 218 -2.52 -3.27 16.13
N LEU A 219 -1.36 -3.88 15.91
CA LEU A 219 -1.00 -4.37 14.58
C LEU A 219 -1.80 -5.63 14.29
N PHE A 220 -2.84 -5.51 13.46
CA PHE A 220 -3.71 -6.63 13.12
C PHE A 220 -3.09 -7.53 12.05
N TYR A 221 -2.51 -6.93 11.02
CA TYR A 221 -1.86 -7.63 9.93
C TYR A 221 -0.73 -6.79 9.34
N ALA A 222 0.39 -7.42 9.02
CA ALA A 222 1.43 -6.87 8.15
C ALA A 222 1.84 -7.93 7.13
N ALA A 223 1.95 -7.55 5.85
CA ALA A 223 2.33 -8.46 4.78
C ALA A 223 3.83 -8.75 4.77
N ILE A 224 4.34 -9.35 5.84
CA ILE A 224 5.75 -9.74 6.03
C ILE A 224 5.83 -11.26 5.99
N ASN A 225 6.70 -11.81 5.13
CA ASN A 225 6.93 -13.25 4.99
C ASN A 225 5.63 -14.09 4.82
N PHE A 226 4.60 -13.49 4.21
CA PHE A 226 3.22 -14.01 4.14
C PHE A 226 3.04 -15.20 3.17
N LEU A 227 4.08 -15.60 2.45
CA LEU A 227 4.14 -16.80 1.60
C LEU A 227 5.07 -17.88 2.18
N GLY A 228 5.66 -17.65 3.36
CA GLY A 228 6.64 -18.56 3.98
C GLY A 228 8.08 -18.37 3.50
N TYR A 229 8.98 -19.27 3.88
CA TYR A 229 10.40 -19.21 3.50
C TYR A 229 10.60 -19.39 2.00
N ARG A 230 11.45 -18.57 1.36
CA ARG A 230 11.95 -18.88 0.00
C ARG A 230 13.00 -20.00 0.07
N TYR A 231 13.09 -20.83 -0.97
CA TYR A 231 14.09 -21.91 -1.09
C TYR A 231 15.02 -21.65 -2.26
N SER A 232 16.29 -22.07 -2.12
CA SER A 232 17.26 -22.05 -3.21
C SER A 232 16.99 -23.16 -4.22
N ASP A 233 17.68 -23.09 -5.35
CA ASP A 233 17.80 -24.13 -6.37
C ASP A 233 18.09 -25.55 -5.84
N ARG A 234 18.86 -25.62 -4.76
CA ARG A 234 19.24 -26.85 -4.05
C ARG A 234 18.27 -27.24 -2.92
N GLY A 235 17.09 -26.62 -2.86
CA GLY A 235 16.06 -26.92 -1.86
C GLY A 235 16.40 -26.46 -0.44
N LYS A 236 17.35 -25.53 -0.26
CA LYS A 236 17.67 -24.98 1.07
C LYS A 236 16.83 -23.75 1.36
N ALA A 237 16.10 -23.74 2.48
CA ALA A 237 15.39 -22.56 2.94
C ALA A 237 16.38 -21.43 3.24
N TRP A 238 16.09 -20.23 2.75
CA TRP A 238 16.86 -19.04 3.04
C TRP A 238 16.54 -18.58 4.47
N ARG A 239 17.42 -18.89 5.43
CA ARG A 239 17.17 -18.69 6.88
C ARG A 239 16.99 -17.23 7.32
N ASN A 240 17.50 -16.28 6.54
CA ASN A 240 17.45 -14.85 6.86
C ASN A 240 16.61 -14.06 5.86
N ASP A 241 15.71 -14.74 5.18
CA ASP A 241 14.98 -14.17 4.08
C ASP A 241 13.77 -13.40 4.56
N ASN A 242 13.92 -12.08 4.53
CA ASN A 242 12.86 -11.18 4.92
C ASN A 242 12.40 -10.36 3.71
N TYR A 243 11.18 -10.62 3.31
CA TYR A 243 10.50 -9.85 2.28
C TYR A 243 9.15 -9.39 2.79
N TYR A 244 8.58 -8.43 2.07
CA TYR A 244 7.28 -7.90 2.40
C TYR A 244 6.54 -7.44 1.16
N LYS A 245 5.25 -7.17 1.35
CA LYS A 245 4.53 -6.19 0.55
C LYS A 245 4.20 -5.01 1.44
N ASP A 246 4.18 -3.83 0.87
CA ASP A 246 4.04 -2.59 1.60
C ASP A 246 2.58 -2.33 2.01
N PHE A 247 2.02 -3.23 2.82
CA PHE A 247 0.64 -3.24 3.26
C PHE A 247 0.52 -3.72 4.71
N ALA A 248 -0.11 -2.92 5.54
CA ALA A 248 -0.41 -3.22 6.92
C ALA A 248 -1.82 -2.78 7.29
N VAL A 249 -2.37 -3.40 8.33
CA VAL A 249 -3.68 -3.11 8.90
C VAL A 249 -3.55 -2.96 10.40
N LEU A 250 -4.04 -1.83 10.90
CA LEU A 250 -4.18 -1.54 12.32
C LEU A 250 -5.62 -1.83 12.75
N GLU A 251 -5.79 -2.48 13.89
CA GLU A 251 -7.06 -2.44 14.61
C GLU A 251 -7.10 -1.20 15.50
N ILE A 252 -8.21 -0.46 15.41
CA ILE A 252 -8.46 0.76 16.16
C ILE A 252 -9.82 0.65 16.85
N ASP A 253 -9.81 0.97 18.14
CA ASP A 253 -11.00 1.06 18.98
C ASP A 253 -11.27 2.53 19.33
N PHE A 254 -12.39 3.08 18.84
CA PHE A 254 -12.84 4.41 19.21
C PHE A 254 -13.54 4.41 20.57
N GLN A 255 -13.36 5.49 21.33
CA GLN A 255 -13.93 5.64 22.68
C GLN A 255 -15.46 5.74 22.68
N SER A 256 -16.07 6.22 21.59
CA SER A 256 -17.51 6.36 21.46
C SER A 256 -17.96 6.30 20.00
N GLU A 257 -19.26 6.02 19.80
CA GLU A 257 -19.91 6.05 18.48
C GLU A 257 -19.75 7.42 17.81
N ASP A 258 -19.83 8.51 18.56
CA ASP A 258 -19.68 9.87 18.04
C ASP A 258 -18.28 10.15 17.50
N HIS A 259 -17.23 9.72 18.20
CA HIS A 259 -15.86 9.86 17.73
C HIS A 259 -15.62 9.02 16.46
N ALA A 260 -16.09 7.77 16.48
CA ALA A 260 -16.00 6.89 15.32
C ALA A 260 -16.70 7.50 14.11
N ARG A 261 -17.95 7.96 14.27
CA ARG A 261 -18.78 8.54 13.21
C ARG A 261 -18.16 9.79 12.60
N LYS A 262 -17.57 10.69 13.41
CA LYS A 262 -16.91 11.91 12.91
C LYS A 262 -15.64 11.59 12.11
N ILE A 263 -14.77 10.72 12.63
CA ILE A 263 -13.49 10.41 11.98
C ILE A 263 -13.69 9.59 10.72
N THR A 264 -14.63 8.66 10.74
CA THR A 264 -14.97 7.84 9.58
C THR A 264 -15.99 8.52 8.66
N ASP A 265 -16.36 9.78 8.91
CA ASP A 265 -17.28 10.55 8.06
C ASP A 265 -18.56 9.77 7.71
N ASN A 266 -19.15 9.17 8.75
CA ASN A 266 -20.37 8.38 8.67
C ASN A 266 -20.31 7.20 7.67
N PHE A 267 -19.12 6.65 7.40
CA PHE A 267 -18.89 5.59 6.41
C PHE A 267 -19.84 4.40 6.56
N TYR A 268 -20.11 3.94 7.78
CA TYR A 268 -21.01 2.80 8.02
C TYR A 268 -22.43 3.03 7.47
N ASP A 269 -22.99 4.22 7.65
CA ASP A 269 -24.33 4.50 7.13
C ASP A 269 -24.32 4.80 5.62
N LYS A 270 -23.20 5.34 5.08
CA LYS A 270 -23.03 5.57 3.63
C LYS A 270 -22.95 4.26 2.84
N TYR A 271 -22.13 3.31 3.32
CA TYR A 271 -21.74 2.11 2.56
C TYR A 271 -22.19 0.78 3.20
N GLY A 272 -22.44 0.75 4.50
CA GLY A 272 -22.67 -0.48 5.28
C GLY A 272 -24.08 -1.04 5.15
N LYS A 273 -25.10 -0.18 5.21
CA LYS A 273 -26.50 -0.54 4.90
C LYS A 273 -26.66 -0.70 3.38
N ALA A 274 -27.61 -1.51 2.92
CA ALA A 274 -28.00 -1.62 1.51
C ALA A 274 -28.58 -0.28 1.01
N SER A 275 -27.72 0.72 0.87
CA SER A 275 -28.01 2.04 0.38
C SER A 275 -27.62 2.03 -1.09
N ASP A 276 -28.63 2.05 -1.96
CA ASP A 276 -28.45 2.15 -3.41
C ASP A 276 -27.80 3.48 -3.84
N LYS A 277 -27.54 4.40 -2.89
CA LYS A 277 -27.00 5.74 -3.17
C LYS A 277 -25.48 5.78 -3.33
N HIS A 278 -24.72 4.86 -2.73
CA HIS A 278 -23.26 4.88 -2.75
C HIS A 278 -22.68 3.48 -2.96
N ALA A 279 -22.00 3.28 -4.10
CA ALA A 279 -21.26 2.05 -4.36
C ALA A 279 -19.88 2.12 -3.67
N PRO A 280 -19.52 1.14 -2.81
CA PRO A 280 -18.18 1.05 -2.23
C PRO A 280 -17.10 0.85 -3.30
N LEU A 281 -15.85 1.11 -2.94
CA LEU A 281 -14.70 0.80 -3.80
C LEU A 281 -14.58 -0.71 -3.99
N ASN A 282 -14.36 -1.14 -5.23
CA ASN A 282 -14.06 -2.53 -5.55
C ASN A 282 -12.58 -2.79 -5.20
N ILE A 283 -12.35 -3.23 -3.98
CA ILE A 283 -11.01 -3.60 -3.50
C ILE A 283 -10.54 -4.94 -4.04
N PHE A 284 -11.39 -5.73 -4.74
CA PHE A 284 -11.14 -7.10 -5.20
C PHE A 284 -10.94 -7.24 -6.72
N ASP A 285 -10.83 -6.13 -7.45
CA ASP A 285 -10.56 -6.15 -8.90
C ASP A 285 -9.28 -6.92 -9.25
N GLU A 286 -9.29 -7.60 -10.39
CA GLU A 286 -8.15 -8.40 -10.85
C GLU A 286 -6.93 -7.53 -11.18
N GLU A 287 -5.72 -8.09 -11.05
CA GLU A 287 -4.49 -7.41 -11.45
C GLU A 287 -4.40 -7.20 -12.98
N LEU A 288 -3.67 -6.16 -13.40
CA LEU A 288 -3.69 -5.71 -14.79
C LEU A 288 -3.12 -6.75 -15.78
N MET A 289 -2.11 -7.55 -15.41
CA MET A 289 -1.53 -8.56 -16.30
C MET A 289 -2.47 -9.72 -16.60
N ALA A 290 -3.40 -10.01 -15.70
CA ALA A 290 -4.46 -10.99 -15.91
C ALA A 290 -5.58 -10.43 -16.80
N LYS A 291 -5.90 -9.13 -16.64
CA LYS A 291 -6.98 -8.47 -17.37
C LYS A 291 -6.62 -8.20 -18.83
N TYR A 292 -5.41 -7.71 -19.08
CA TYR A 292 -5.04 -7.07 -20.35
C TYR A 292 -3.78 -7.68 -20.96
N SER A 293 -3.73 -7.71 -22.30
CA SER A 293 -2.51 -7.97 -23.08
C SER A 293 -1.53 -6.79 -23.05
N SER A 294 -0.28 -7.02 -23.46
CA SER A 294 0.76 -5.99 -23.56
C SER A 294 0.34 -4.87 -24.52
N GLN A 295 -0.34 -5.21 -25.62
CA GLN A 295 -0.84 -4.22 -26.57
C GLN A 295 -1.98 -3.38 -26.01
N GLU A 296 -2.89 -3.97 -25.21
CA GLU A 296 -3.98 -3.24 -24.54
C GLU A 296 -3.44 -2.32 -23.45
N LEU A 297 -2.46 -2.77 -22.66
CA LEU A 297 -1.78 -1.92 -21.67
C LEU A 297 -1.02 -0.78 -22.33
N ASP A 298 -0.30 -1.05 -23.42
CA ASP A 298 0.40 -0.02 -24.20
C ASP A 298 -0.56 1.07 -24.69
N LYS A 299 -1.75 0.68 -25.17
CA LYS A 299 -2.79 1.59 -25.66
C LYS A 299 -3.68 2.17 -24.56
N SER A 300 -3.53 1.71 -23.31
CA SER A 300 -4.39 2.14 -22.20
C SER A 300 -4.25 3.64 -21.95
N ASN A 301 -5.39 4.30 -21.84
CA ASN A 301 -5.53 5.69 -21.46
C ASN A 301 -6.39 5.85 -20.19
N THR A 302 -6.47 4.79 -19.39
CA THR A 302 -7.19 4.77 -18.12
C THR A 302 -6.58 5.77 -17.14
N ASN A 303 -7.41 6.69 -16.64
CA ASN A 303 -7.03 7.56 -15.54
C ASN A 303 -7.08 6.80 -14.22
N TYR A 304 -6.03 6.98 -13.43
CA TYR A 304 -5.91 6.52 -12.06
C TYR A 304 -5.90 7.71 -11.13
N TYR A 305 -6.83 7.69 -10.19
CA TYR A 305 -7.08 8.72 -9.21
C TYR A 305 -6.48 8.33 -7.88
N ILE A 306 -5.92 9.30 -7.17
CA ILE A 306 -5.29 9.10 -5.88
C ILE A 306 -5.73 10.24 -4.97
N SER A 307 -5.97 9.92 -3.70
CA SER A 307 -6.25 10.91 -2.66
C SER A 307 -5.50 10.59 -1.38
N GLY A 308 -4.78 11.58 -0.86
CA GLY A 308 -3.87 11.39 0.27
C GLY A 308 -3.47 12.68 0.98
N TYR A 309 -2.60 12.54 1.97
CA TYR A 309 -2.13 13.63 2.83
C TYR A 309 -0.62 13.83 2.73
N PRO A 310 -0.08 14.31 1.58
CA PRO A 310 1.32 14.68 1.48
C PRO A 310 1.66 15.77 2.50
N VAL A 311 2.85 15.67 3.09
CA VAL A 311 3.37 16.69 4.00
C VAL A 311 3.95 17.82 3.16
N VAL A 312 3.24 18.95 3.09
CA VAL A 312 3.79 20.21 2.56
C VAL A 312 4.53 20.95 3.68
N GLN A 313 3.91 21.02 4.85
CA GLN A 313 4.46 21.61 6.06
C GLN A 313 3.97 20.87 7.30
N ARG A 314 4.67 21.03 8.43
CA ARG A 314 4.25 20.43 9.70
C ARG A 314 2.89 20.98 10.13
N GLY A 315 1.96 20.09 10.49
CA GLY A 315 0.59 20.49 10.83
C GLY A 315 -0.31 20.74 9.62
N ASP A 316 0.14 20.39 8.41
CA ASP A 316 -0.74 20.36 7.24
C ASP A 316 -1.72 19.18 7.33
N TYR A 317 -3.01 19.47 7.28
CA TYR A 317 -4.10 18.49 7.30
C TYR A 317 -4.89 18.48 5.99
N THR A 318 -4.34 19.10 4.94
CA THR A 318 -5.00 19.23 3.63
C THR A 318 -4.90 17.92 2.87
N ARG A 319 -6.04 17.45 2.38
CA ARG A 319 -6.07 16.31 1.46
C ARG A 319 -5.74 16.77 0.05
N PHE A 320 -4.83 16.07 -0.61
CA PHE A 320 -4.46 16.30 -2.00
C PHE A 320 -5.01 15.19 -2.88
N THR A 321 -5.35 15.55 -4.12
CA THR A 321 -5.74 14.61 -5.16
C THR A 321 -4.93 14.90 -6.42
N ASN A 322 -4.75 13.90 -7.28
CA ASN A 322 -4.05 14.06 -8.56
C ASN A 322 -4.97 14.44 -9.73
N LEU A 323 -6.26 14.70 -9.48
CA LEU A 323 -7.18 15.18 -10.49
C LEU A 323 -6.93 16.66 -10.75
N ASP A 324 -6.41 16.98 -11.92
CA ASP A 324 -6.20 18.35 -12.36
C ASP A 324 -7.55 18.99 -12.73
N SER A 325 -7.94 20.06 -12.04
CA SER A 325 -9.25 20.68 -12.20
C SER A 325 -9.45 21.34 -13.56
N PHE A 326 -8.37 21.75 -14.24
CA PHE A 326 -8.43 22.42 -15.54
C PHE A 326 -8.47 21.42 -16.70
N SER A 327 -7.51 20.51 -16.74
CA SER A 327 -7.36 19.51 -17.78
C SER A 327 -8.24 18.28 -17.56
N GLN A 328 -8.83 18.10 -16.37
CA GLN A 328 -9.64 16.95 -15.98
C GLN A 328 -8.89 15.61 -16.15
N ARG A 329 -7.56 15.66 -16.00
CA ARG A 329 -6.65 14.51 -16.14
C ARG A 329 -6.19 14.04 -14.77
N ALA A 330 -5.92 12.75 -14.68
CA ALA A 330 -5.23 12.16 -13.54
C ALA A 330 -3.95 11.44 -14.02
N SER A 331 -3.54 10.40 -13.30
CA SER A 331 -2.36 9.62 -13.63
C SER A 331 -2.67 8.51 -14.63
N VAL A 332 -1.71 8.13 -15.47
CA VAL A 332 -1.81 6.98 -16.37
C VAL A 332 -0.60 6.08 -16.20
N LEU A 333 -0.66 4.84 -16.69
CA LEU A 333 0.49 3.92 -16.65
C LEU A 333 1.67 4.51 -17.42
N SER A 334 2.89 4.33 -16.90
CA SER A 334 4.11 4.79 -17.56
C SER A 334 5.05 3.63 -17.88
N TYR A 335 5.93 3.83 -18.85
CA TYR A 335 6.99 2.86 -19.11
C TYR A 335 8.14 3.04 -18.13
N ALA A 336 8.61 1.92 -17.60
CA ALA A 336 9.80 1.89 -16.79
C ALA A 336 11.07 2.05 -17.65
N HIS A 337 12.19 2.34 -16.99
CA HIS A 337 13.49 2.17 -17.62
C HIS A 337 13.77 0.66 -17.81
N ASP A 338 14.41 0.28 -18.91
CA ASP A 338 14.63 -1.13 -19.28
C ASP A 338 15.31 -1.96 -18.20
N SER A 339 16.17 -1.36 -17.37
CA SER A 339 16.87 -2.06 -16.28
C SER A 339 15.98 -2.48 -15.12
N ILE A 340 14.77 -1.94 -15.00
CA ILE A 340 13.82 -2.21 -13.92
C ILE A 340 12.42 -2.56 -14.46
N SER A 341 12.27 -2.69 -15.78
CA SER A 341 11.00 -3.06 -16.38
C SER A 341 10.78 -4.56 -16.26
N ILE A 342 9.55 -4.96 -15.92
CA ILE A 342 9.11 -6.33 -16.17
C ILE A 342 8.94 -6.51 -17.68
N LYS A 343 9.37 -7.66 -18.19
CA LYS A 343 9.31 -8.00 -19.62
C LYS A 343 8.36 -9.17 -19.88
N ASN A 344 7.69 -9.14 -21.03
CA ASN A 344 6.87 -10.25 -21.51
C ASN A 344 7.75 -11.42 -22.02
N ALA A 345 7.13 -12.51 -22.44
CA ALA A 345 7.81 -13.70 -23.00
C ALA A 345 8.60 -13.41 -24.28
N HIS A 346 8.39 -12.25 -24.91
CA HIS A 346 9.05 -11.81 -26.14
C HIS A 346 10.17 -10.79 -25.89
N GLY A 347 10.42 -10.41 -24.64
CA GLY A 347 11.45 -9.45 -24.26
C GLY A 347 11.02 -7.98 -24.28
N ASP A 348 9.74 -7.70 -24.56
CA ASP A 348 9.17 -6.35 -24.54
C ASP A 348 8.85 -5.92 -23.11
N SER A 349 9.16 -4.68 -22.78
CA SER A 349 8.76 -4.04 -21.51
C SER A 349 7.23 -3.96 -21.41
N ILE A 350 6.67 -4.41 -20.29
CA ILE A 350 5.23 -4.31 -20.02
C ILE A 350 4.93 -2.94 -19.40
N ARG A 351 4.13 -2.12 -20.08
CA ARG A 351 3.79 -0.77 -19.62
C ARG A 351 3.16 -0.82 -18.22
N GLY A 352 3.64 0.06 -17.35
CA GLY A 352 3.16 0.18 -15.98
C GLY A 352 3.73 -0.85 -15.02
N MET A 353 4.63 -1.75 -15.40
CA MET A 353 5.17 -2.79 -14.51
C MET A 353 6.65 -2.57 -14.22
N VAL A 354 7.00 -2.45 -12.93
CA VAL A 354 8.39 -2.33 -12.47
C VAL A 354 8.77 -3.45 -11.51
N ASP A 355 9.99 -3.96 -11.65
CA ASP A 355 10.62 -4.83 -10.66
C ASP A 355 10.96 -4.00 -9.42
N VAL A 356 10.21 -4.23 -8.34
CA VAL A 356 10.37 -3.45 -7.10
C VAL A 356 11.58 -3.90 -6.29
N TYR A 357 12.01 -5.16 -6.45
CA TYR A 357 13.16 -5.69 -5.73
C TYR A 357 14.46 -5.06 -6.25
N GLU A 358 14.60 -4.93 -7.58
CA GLU A 358 15.76 -4.26 -8.18
C GLU A 358 15.86 -2.79 -7.72
N ILE A 359 14.73 -2.12 -7.55
CA ILE A 359 14.67 -0.76 -6.99
C ILE A 359 15.16 -0.75 -5.54
N ASP A 360 14.59 -1.58 -4.66
CA ASP A 360 14.94 -1.62 -3.24
C ASP A 360 16.40 -2.02 -2.99
N LYS A 361 16.97 -2.84 -3.89
CA LYS A 361 18.38 -3.23 -3.86
C LYS A 361 19.29 -2.09 -4.29
N ALA A 362 18.96 -1.40 -5.37
CA ALA A 362 19.74 -0.28 -5.89
C ALA A 362 19.65 0.96 -4.97
N HIS A 363 18.51 1.15 -4.31
CA HIS A 363 18.20 2.33 -3.49
C HIS A 363 17.88 1.91 -2.05
N LYS A 364 18.92 1.78 -1.24
CA LYS A 364 18.83 1.27 0.16
C LYS A 364 17.84 2.03 1.06
N ASN A 365 17.38 3.22 0.67
CA ASN A 365 16.41 4.08 1.36
C ASN A 365 14.94 3.82 0.96
N THR A 366 14.67 2.89 0.06
CA THR A 366 13.30 2.48 -0.33
C THR A 366 12.89 1.14 0.31
N ALA A 367 13.88 0.34 0.75
CA ALA A 367 13.66 -0.81 1.61
C ALA A 367 13.18 -0.39 3.01
N THR A 368 12.29 -1.18 3.61
CA THR A 368 11.74 -0.89 4.94
C THR A 368 12.57 -1.57 6.03
N ILE A 369 12.73 -0.92 7.19
CA ILE A 369 13.35 -1.54 8.36
C ILE A 369 12.24 -2.04 9.29
N TRP A 370 12.37 -3.28 9.75
CA TRP A 370 11.42 -3.92 10.65
C TRP A 370 12.19 -4.83 11.62
N GLN A 371 12.03 -4.61 12.93
CA GLN A 371 12.84 -5.23 13.98
C GLN A 371 14.36 -5.09 13.76
N GLY A 372 14.79 -3.95 13.22
CA GLY A 372 16.19 -3.70 12.87
C GLY A 372 16.70 -4.47 11.64
N GLN A 373 15.84 -5.25 10.97
CA GLN A 373 16.16 -5.98 9.75
C GLN A 373 15.60 -5.26 8.52
N LYS A 374 16.34 -5.28 7.41
CA LYS A 374 15.84 -4.75 6.14
C LYS A 374 14.90 -5.76 5.48
N LEU A 375 13.73 -5.27 5.08
CA LEU A 375 12.75 -5.97 4.28
C LEU A 375 12.80 -5.44 2.85
N TYR A 376 12.89 -6.37 1.89
CA TYR A 376 12.85 -6.04 0.46
C TYR A 376 11.49 -6.40 -0.12
N ASN A 377 10.94 -5.52 -0.92
CA ASN A 377 9.65 -5.77 -1.56
C ASN A 377 9.80 -6.85 -2.63
N TRP A 378 8.82 -7.75 -2.76
CA TRP A 378 8.88 -8.89 -3.69
C TRP A 378 7.79 -8.79 -4.77
N GLY A 379 8.19 -8.98 -6.04
CA GLY A 379 7.31 -8.95 -7.20
C GLY A 379 7.43 -7.62 -7.92
N TYR A 380 6.30 -6.97 -8.16
CA TYR A 380 6.26 -5.73 -8.93
C TYR A 380 5.46 -4.63 -8.23
N ASN A 381 5.65 -3.39 -8.68
CA ASN A 381 4.75 -2.27 -8.43
C ASN A 381 4.18 -1.79 -9.76
N TYR A 382 3.03 -1.11 -9.72
CA TYR A 382 2.59 -0.35 -10.88
C TYR A 382 3.30 0.99 -10.95
N LEU A 383 3.71 1.40 -12.14
CA LEU A 383 4.32 2.70 -12.41
C LEU A 383 3.32 3.59 -13.13
N ILE A 384 3.05 4.75 -12.54
CA ILE A 384 2.17 5.76 -13.10
C ILE A 384 2.89 7.11 -13.20
N GLU A 385 2.46 7.96 -14.12
CA GLU A 385 2.97 9.31 -14.29
C GLU A 385 1.99 10.38 -13.79
N ASN A 386 2.41 11.64 -13.86
CA ASN A 386 1.61 12.79 -13.43
C ASN A 386 1.24 12.75 -11.94
N VAL A 387 2.13 12.19 -11.12
CA VAL A 387 1.95 12.19 -9.66
C VAL A 387 2.79 13.31 -9.05
N HIS A 388 2.13 14.18 -8.30
CA HIS A 388 2.76 15.35 -7.66
C HIS A 388 2.78 15.27 -6.13
N MET A 389 2.40 14.12 -5.56
CA MET A 389 2.34 13.94 -4.11
C MET A 389 3.69 13.51 -3.55
N ARG A 390 4.17 14.24 -2.55
CA ARG A 390 5.44 13.99 -1.85
C ARG A 390 5.25 13.04 -0.66
N GLY A 391 6.29 12.93 0.17
CA GLY A 391 6.24 12.17 1.43
C GLY A 391 5.00 12.52 2.27
N GLY A 392 4.44 11.53 2.97
CA GLY A 392 3.15 11.64 3.67
C GLY A 392 1.94 11.11 2.89
N ALA A 393 2.01 11.11 1.55
CA ALA A 393 0.95 10.49 0.74
C ALA A 393 1.03 8.96 0.71
N SER A 394 2.09 8.36 1.24
CA SER A 394 2.21 6.91 1.36
C SER A 394 1.00 6.30 2.07
N GLY A 395 0.43 5.27 1.47
CA GLY A 395 -0.77 4.57 1.95
C GLY A 395 -2.05 5.06 1.28
N SER A 396 -1.99 6.04 0.38
CA SER A 396 -3.14 6.50 -0.39
C SER A 396 -3.67 5.41 -1.31
N LEU A 397 -4.99 5.25 -1.39
CA LEU A 397 -5.63 4.39 -2.38
C LEU A 397 -5.49 5.00 -3.79
N THR A 398 -5.16 4.15 -4.75
CA THR A 398 -5.17 4.47 -6.18
C THR A 398 -6.26 3.66 -6.87
N VAL A 399 -7.17 4.31 -7.58
CA VAL A 399 -8.33 3.65 -8.21
C VAL A 399 -8.57 4.15 -9.63
N ASP A 400 -9.25 3.36 -10.45
CA ASP A 400 -9.79 3.83 -11.73
C ASP A 400 -11.12 4.59 -11.55
N LYS A 401 -11.68 5.10 -12.65
CA LYS A 401 -12.96 5.85 -12.61
C LYS A 401 -14.16 4.99 -12.17
N GLU A 402 -14.10 3.68 -12.38
CA GLU A 402 -15.12 2.74 -11.90
C GLU A 402 -15.03 2.51 -10.39
N GLY A 403 -13.90 2.86 -9.76
CA GLY A 403 -13.65 2.67 -8.33
C GLY A 403 -12.99 1.32 -8.03
N ASN A 404 -12.39 0.69 -9.03
CA ASN A 404 -11.55 -0.49 -8.86
C ASN A 404 -10.20 -0.07 -8.28
N VAL A 405 -9.80 -0.71 -7.19
CA VAL A 405 -8.53 -0.39 -6.53
C VAL A 405 -7.36 -1.04 -7.27
N LEU A 406 -6.46 -0.21 -7.78
CA LEU A 406 -5.19 -0.64 -8.36
C LEU A 406 -4.20 -1.04 -7.25
N GLY A 407 -4.16 -0.28 -6.16
CA GLY A 407 -3.27 -0.54 -5.03
C GLY A 407 -3.00 0.70 -4.18
N LEU A 408 -1.89 0.69 -3.46
CA LEU A 408 -1.49 1.77 -2.55
C LEU A 408 -0.33 2.59 -3.10
N TYR A 409 -0.46 3.91 -3.14
CA TYR A 409 0.66 4.81 -3.41
C TYR A 409 1.76 4.60 -2.38
N ARG A 410 2.95 4.21 -2.85
CA ARG A 410 4.10 3.81 -2.02
C ARG A 410 5.25 4.79 -2.11
N MET A 411 5.64 5.18 -3.32
CA MET A 411 6.88 5.91 -3.57
C MET A 411 6.73 6.90 -4.72
N HIS A 412 7.57 7.93 -4.70
CA HIS A 412 7.63 9.01 -5.69
C HIS A 412 9.03 9.13 -6.30
N ASP A 413 9.10 9.26 -7.61
CA ASP A 413 10.29 9.78 -8.31
C ASP A 413 10.03 11.22 -8.74
N SER A 414 10.63 12.16 -7.99
CA SER A 414 10.42 13.59 -8.20
C SER A 414 11.06 14.17 -9.46
N SER A 415 12.07 13.51 -10.05
CA SER A 415 12.68 14.05 -11.27
C SER A 415 11.80 13.80 -12.49
N ARG A 416 10.94 12.78 -12.43
CA ARG A 416 10.08 12.35 -13.53
C ARG A 416 8.58 12.43 -13.22
N ASN A 417 8.20 12.87 -12.01
CA ASN A 417 6.83 12.89 -11.51
C ASN A 417 6.14 11.52 -11.65
N LEU A 418 6.87 10.46 -11.29
CA LEU A 418 6.36 9.09 -11.31
C LEU A 418 5.91 8.64 -9.93
N GLY A 419 4.80 7.93 -9.88
CA GLY A 419 4.29 7.25 -8.69
C GLY A 419 4.40 5.74 -8.80
N PHE A 420 4.71 5.10 -7.69
CA PHE A 420 4.77 3.65 -7.56
C PHE A 420 3.61 3.18 -6.71
N ILE A 421 2.82 2.26 -7.25
CA ILE A 421 1.63 1.72 -6.60
C ILE A 421 1.89 0.27 -6.20
N GLU A 422 1.71 -0.04 -4.93
CA GLU A 422 1.80 -1.38 -4.37
C GLU A 422 0.51 -2.17 -4.66
N PRO A 423 0.56 -3.23 -5.49
CA PRO A 423 -0.60 -4.05 -5.78
C PRO A 423 -1.03 -4.86 -4.55
N LEU A 424 -2.33 -4.87 -4.27
CA LEU A 424 -2.93 -5.67 -3.19
C LEU A 424 -3.02 -7.17 -3.52
N ARG A 425 -2.88 -7.52 -4.81
CA ARG A 425 -2.90 -8.90 -5.29
C ARG A 425 -2.09 -9.07 -6.56
N SER A 426 -1.72 -10.32 -6.83
CA SER A 426 -1.04 -10.76 -8.03
C SER A 426 -1.49 -12.18 -8.38
N ASN A 427 -1.75 -12.44 -9.67
CA ASN A 427 -2.04 -13.81 -10.13
C ASN A 427 -0.77 -14.67 -10.21
N GLY A 428 0.40 -14.04 -10.09
CA GLY A 428 1.70 -14.69 -10.12
C GLY A 428 2.08 -15.17 -11.51
N LEU A 429 3.38 -15.33 -11.70
CA LEU A 429 3.96 -15.89 -12.92
C LEU A 429 4.92 -17.02 -12.54
N TYR A 430 4.59 -18.22 -12.98
CA TYR A 430 5.33 -19.43 -12.75
C TYR A 430 5.75 -20.05 -14.09
N ILE A 431 7.03 -20.40 -14.20
CA ILE A 431 7.62 -21.01 -15.39
C ILE A 431 8.54 -22.14 -14.93
N ASP A 432 8.31 -23.34 -15.44
CA ASP A 432 9.09 -24.53 -15.11
C ASP A 432 9.28 -24.74 -13.59
N SER A 433 8.19 -24.58 -12.83
CA SER A 433 8.16 -24.65 -11.36
C SER A 433 8.98 -23.58 -10.62
N LYS A 434 9.35 -22.48 -11.29
CA LYS A 434 10.04 -21.34 -10.69
C LYS A 434 9.09 -20.16 -10.52
N VAL A 435 9.23 -19.42 -9.42
CA VAL A 435 8.47 -18.19 -9.18
C VAL A 435 9.17 -17.03 -9.86
N ILE A 436 8.62 -16.57 -10.98
CA ILE A 436 9.06 -15.33 -11.60
C ILE A 436 8.43 -14.15 -10.88
N LEU A 437 7.12 -14.21 -10.64
CA LEU A 437 6.38 -13.24 -9.83
C LEU A 437 5.49 -13.98 -8.83
N PRO A 438 5.45 -13.56 -7.55
CA PRO A 438 4.66 -14.26 -6.54
C PRO A 438 3.16 -14.08 -6.78
N LYS A 439 2.38 -15.17 -6.67
CA LYS A 439 0.91 -15.10 -6.53
C LYS A 439 0.55 -14.79 -5.09
N TYR A 440 -0.35 -13.84 -4.88
CA TYR A 440 -0.84 -13.50 -3.56
C TYR A 440 -2.13 -12.68 -3.62
N ASP A 441 -2.86 -12.67 -2.51
CA ASP A 441 -3.87 -11.64 -2.22
C ASP A 441 -3.72 -11.24 -0.75
N LEU A 442 -3.34 -9.99 -0.49
CA LEU A 442 -3.03 -9.52 0.86
C LEU A 442 -4.28 -9.42 1.74
N ILE A 443 -5.47 -9.35 1.13
CA ILE A 443 -6.74 -9.24 1.82
C ILE A 443 -7.39 -10.62 1.93
N LYS A 444 -7.75 -11.24 0.82
CA LYS A 444 -8.50 -12.51 0.76
C LYS A 444 -7.62 -13.74 1.03
N GLY A 445 -6.33 -13.64 0.74
CA GLY A 445 -5.40 -14.77 0.70
C GLY A 445 -5.43 -15.50 -0.65
N ALA A 446 -4.30 -16.13 -1.00
CA ALA A 446 -4.16 -17.01 -2.15
C ALA A 446 -3.78 -18.44 -1.71
N ALA A 447 -3.92 -19.41 -2.63
CA ALA A 447 -3.51 -20.80 -2.38
C ALA A 447 -2.05 -20.87 -1.93
N GLY A 448 -1.80 -21.56 -0.81
CA GLY A 448 -0.48 -21.75 -0.22
C GLY A 448 0.08 -20.54 0.56
N GLN A 449 -0.63 -19.41 0.59
CA GLN A 449 -0.30 -18.24 1.41
C GLN A 449 -0.46 -18.57 2.90
N THR A 450 0.53 -18.20 3.71
CA THR A 450 0.58 -18.56 5.14
C THR A 450 -0.17 -17.57 6.02
N ASN A 451 -0.35 -16.33 5.57
CA ASN A 451 -1.11 -15.32 6.29
C ASN A 451 -1.74 -14.27 5.35
N SER A 452 -2.92 -13.75 5.70
CA SER A 452 -3.66 -12.68 5.00
C SER A 452 -4.56 -11.94 5.99
N TYR A 453 -5.10 -10.78 5.61
CA TYR A 453 -6.09 -10.10 6.44
C TYR A 453 -7.29 -11.00 6.78
N LYS A 454 -7.85 -11.70 5.78
CA LYS A 454 -8.96 -12.66 5.96
C LYS A 454 -8.59 -13.79 6.91
N GLN A 455 -7.41 -14.39 6.75
CA GLN A 455 -6.96 -15.47 7.64
C GLN A 455 -6.81 -14.98 9.09
N GLN A 456 -6.35 -13.74 9.30
CA GLN A 456 -6.31 -13.11 10.62
C GLN A 456 -7.71 -12.86 11.18
N LEU A 457 -8.63 -12.36 10.35
CA LEU A 457 -10.02 -12.11 10.74
C LEU A 457 -10.73 -13.41 11.12
N ASP A 458 -10.62 -14.45 10.31
CA ASP A 458 -11.20 -15.76 10.59
C ASP A 458 -10.62 -16.39 11.88
N ARG A 459 -9.35 -16.11 12.20
CA ARG A 459 -8.68 -16.62 13.41
C ARG A 459 -9.10 -15.89 14.68
N TYR A 460 -9.12 -14.56 14.66
CA TYR A 460 -9.28 -13.75 15.87
C TYR A 460 -10.68 -13.16 16.03
N TYR A 461 -11.48 -13.17 14.96
CA TYR A 461 -12.86 -12.69 14.92
C TYR A 461 -13.79 -13.68 14.19
N PRO A 462 -13.78 -14.98 14.55
CA PRO A 462 -14.53 -16.03 13.82
C PRO A 462 -16.04 -15.76 13.78
N ASP A 463 -16.60 -15.22 14.86
CA ASP A 463 -18.05 -15.02 15.03
C ASP A 463 -18.50 -13.60 14.68
N SER A 464 -17.57 -12.68 14.45
CA SER A 464 -17.92 -11.30 14.11
C SER A 464 -18.43 -11.20 12.67
N SER A 465 -19.47 -10.38 12.48
CA SER A 465 -19.86 -9.88 11.17
C SER A 465 -19.09 -8.60 10.87
N THR A 466 -18.48 -8.52 9.70
CA THR A 466 -17.71 -7.33 9.26
C THR A 466 -18.21 -6.81 7.92
N PHE A 467 -17.80 -5.61 7.54
CA PHE A 467 -18.16 -5.00 6.26
C PHE A 467 -17.74 -5.86 5.07
N LEU A 468 -16.53 -6.44 5.09
CA LEU A 468 -16.06 -7.31 4.01
C LEU A 468 -16.70 -8.71 4.07
N LYS A 469 -16.83 -9.29 5.27
CA LYS A 469 -17.40 -10.64 5.45
C LYS A 469 -18.88 -10.69 5.08
N SER A 470 -19.65 -9.65 5.42
CA SER A 470 -21.08 -9.52 5.06
C SER A 470 -21.31 -9.41 3.54
N ARG A 471 -20.28 -9.09 2.76
CA ARG A 471 -20.32 -9.05 1.29
C ARG A 471 -19.65 -10.26 0.65
N ASN A 472 -19.42 -11.33 1.42
CA ASN A 472 -18.79 -12.56 0.94
C ASN A 472 -17.42 -12.34 0.30
N TRP A 473 -16.67 -11.33 0.76
CA TRP A 473 -15.35 -10.99 0.19
C TRP A 473 -15.40 -10.68 -1.31
N ASN A 474 -16.50 -10.06 -1.73
CA ASN A 474 -16.76 -9.54 -3.06
C ASN A 474 -17.40 -8.16 -2.89
N ILE A 475 -16.97 -7.14 -3.63
CA ILE A 475 -17.51 -5.77 -3.52
C ILE A 475 -17.71 -5.19 -4.90
#